data_AF-A0A958PQM8-F1
#
_entry.id   AF-A0A958PQM8-F1
#
_cell.length_a   1.000
_cell.length_b   1.000
_cell.length_c   1.000
_cell.angle_alpha   90.00
_cell.angle_beta   90.00
_cell.angle_gamma   90.00
#
_symmetry.space_group_name_H-M   'P 1'
#
loop_
_entity.id
_entity.type
_entity.pdbx_description
1 polymer ?
#
loop_
_entity_poly.entity_id
_entity_poly.type
_entity_poly.pdbx_seq_one_letter_code
_entity_poly.pdbx_strand_id
1 'polypeptide(L)'
;FEVGNPELLKDSLIRYYIAIADEDRQLIRNIKKFSESDFAKGSGFRLSLKLNESLFEKFEKLREKTSLNKTEIMKGLILQINEDILQKPVKKRMNELEKVLLASAG
;
A
#
# COMPACT_ATOMS: atom_id res chain seq x y z
N PHE A 1 9.34 -15.28 17.14
CA PHE A 1 8.98 -14.12 16.32
C PHE A 1 7.78 -13.47 16.97
N GLU A 2 7.99 -12.49 17.85
CA GLU A 2 6.90 -11.56 18.14
C GLU A 2 6.65 -10.79 16.85
N VAL A 3 5.47 -10.98 16.27
CA VAL A 3 5.02 -10.10 15.20
C VAL A 3 4.88 -8.75 15.89
N GLY A 4 5.77 -7.80 15.58
CA GLY A 4 5.65 -6.42 16.05
C GLY A 4 4.24 -5.89 15.78
N ASN A 5 3.82 -4.85 16.51
CA ASN A 5 2.44 -4.33 16.51
C ASN A 5 1.82 -4.36 15.08
N PRO A 6 0.80 -5.21 14.82
CA PRO A 6 0.24 -5.41 13.48
C PRO A 6 -0.26 -4.12 12.80
N GLU A 7 -0.66 -3.14 13.59
CA GLU A 7 -1.07 -1.82 13.10
C GLU A 7 0.12 -1.02 12.56
N LEU A 8 1.28 -1.06 13.25
CA LEU A 8 2.51 -0.43 12.79
C LEU A 8 3.03 -1.08 11.51
N LEU A 9 2.90 -2.39 11.40
CA LEU A 9 3.25 -3.13 10.20
C LEU A 9 2.37 -2.71 9.02
N LYS A 10 1.05 -2.73 9.19
CA LYS A 10 0.09 -2.27 8.16
C LYS A 10 0.42 -0.86 7.68
N ASP A 11 0.64 0.07 8.61
CA ASP A 11 0.98 1.45 8.27
C ASP A 11 2.31 1.56 7.50
N SER A 12 3.32 0.79 7.92
CA SER A 12 4.63 0.75 7.26
C SER A 12 4.55 0.21 5.84
N LEU A 13 3.75 -0.85 5.63
CA LEU A 13 3.48 -1.41 4.30
C LEU A 13 2.81 -0.37 3.41
N ILE A 14 1.77 0.30 3.89
CA ILE A 14 1.07 1.30 3.08
C ILE A 14 2.00 2.47 2.71
N ARG A 15 2.81 2.96 3.66
CA ARG A 15 3.82 4.00 3.38
C ARG A 15 4.84 3.55 2.35
N TYR A 16 5.31 2.30 2.45
CA TYR A 16 6.25 1.72 1.50
C TYR A 16 5.66 1.71 0.09
N TYR A 17 4.44 1.24 -0.08
CA TYR A 17 3.80 1.22 -1.40
C TYR A 17 3.54 2.63 -1.95
N ILE A 18 3.17 3.60 -1.10
CA ILE A 18 3.10 5.02 -1.52
C ILE A 18 4.48 5.52 -1.98
N ALA A 19 5.56 5.14 -1.28
CA ALA A 19 6.90 5.60 -1.58
C ALA A 19 7.38 5.20 -2.99
N ILE A 20 7.04 3.98 -3.41
CA ILE A 20 7.48 3.37 -4.68
C ILE A 20 6.48 3.54 -5.83
N ALA A 21 5.23 3.91 -5.56
CA ALA A 21 4.16 3.95 -6.57
C ALA A 21 4.47 4.90 -7.74
N ASP A 22 5.19 5.99 -7.48
CA ASP A 22 5.51 7.00 -8.49
C ASP A 22 6.38 6.45 -9.64
N GLU A 23 7.22 5.46 -9.32
CA GLU A 23 8.24 4.88 -10.20
C GLU A 23 7.79 3.55 -10.84
N ASP A 24 6.73 2.93 -10.30
CA ASP A 24 6.23 1.63 -10.75
C ASP A 24 4.91 1.78 -11.53
N ARG A 25 5.02 1.84 -12.87
CA ARG A 25 3.84 1.92 -13.75
C ARG A 25 2.91 0.72 -13.61
N GLN A 26 3.43 -0.46 -13.29
CA GLN A 26 2.61 -1.66 -13.11
C GLN A 26 1.81 -1.55 -11.81
N LEU A 27 2.44 -1.07 -10.74
CA LEU A 27 1.77 -0.77 -9.49
C LEU A 27 0.63 0.24 -9.68
N ILE A 28 0.86 1.33 -10.41
CA ILE A 28 -0.20 2.32 -10.72
C ILE A 28 -1.38 1.65 -11.46
N ARG A 29 -1.10 0.83 -12.48
CA ARG A 29 -2.15 0.10 -13.22
C ARG A 29 -2.93 -0.85 -12.31
N ASN A 30 -2.23 -1.57 -11.44
CA ASN A 30 -2.87 -2.50 -10.53
C ASN A 30 -3.71 -1.77 -9.48
N ILE A 31 -3.25 -0.64 -8.95
CA ILE A 31 -4.03 0.18 -8.00
C ILE A 31 -5.38 0.56 -8.64
N LYS A 32 -5.38 1.03 -9.90
CA LYS A 32 -6.62 1.32 -10.65
C LYS A 32 -7.51 0.09 -10.80
N LYS A 33 -6.92 -1.01 -11.29
CA LYS A 33 -7.66 -2.27 -11.48
C LYS A 33 -8.30 -2.76 -10.19
N PHE A 34 -7.57 -2.67 -9.08
CA PHE A 34 -8.06 -3.15 -7.79
C PHE A 34 -9.07 -2.20 -7.17
N SER A 35 -8.96 -0.88 -7.34
CA SER A 35 -9.95 0.07 -6.83
C SER A 35 -11.34 -0.13 -7.44
N GLU A 36 -11.42 -0.66 -8.66
CA GLU A 36 -12.66 -0.94 -9.38
C GLU A 36 -13.20 -2.37 -9.13
N SER A 37 -12.43 -3.22 -8.44
CA SER A 37 -12.78 -4.63 -8.24
C SER A 37 -13.94 -4.82 -7.25
N ASP A 38 -14.62 -5.97 -7.33
CA ASP A 38 -15.68 -6.31 -6.38
C ASP A 38 -15.18 -6.36 -4.93
N PHE A 39 -13.91 -6.72 -4.71
CA PHE A 39 -13.27 -6.68 -3.39
C PHE A 39 -13.17 -5.26 -2.81
N ALA A 40 -13.11 -4.22 -3.67
CA ALA A 40 -13.10 -2.83 -3.24
C ALA A 40 -14.50 -2.30 -2.87
N LYS A 41 -15.58 -3.04 -3.13
CA LYS A 41 -16.96 -2.60 -2.81
C LYS A 41 -17.29 -2.71 -1.32
N GLY A 42 -16.48 -3.41 -0.53
CA GLY A 42 -16.68 -3.54 0.92
C GLY A 42 -16.63 -2.20 1.66
N SER A 43 -17.55 -2.02 2.61
CA SER A 43 -17.57 -0.92 3.57
C SER A 43 -17.57 -1.52 4.99
N GLY A 44 -16.55 -1.25 5.79
CA GLY A 44 -16.51 -1.78 7.16
C GLY A 44 -15.37 -1.30 8.03
N PHE A 45 -14.21 -0.98 7.45
CA PHE A 45 -13.04 -0.55 8.23
C PHE A 45 -12.59 0.87 7.88
N ARG A 46 -12.54 1.75 8.88
CA ARG A 46 -11.97 3.10 8.75
C ARG A 46 -10.47 3.04 9.00
N LEU A 47 -9.69 3.21 7.94
CA LEU A 47 -8.24 3.32 8.03
C LEU A 47 -7.83 4.76 8.38
N SER A 48 -7.07 4.94 9.46
CA SER A 48 -6.40 6.19 9.79
C SER A 48 -4.90 6.00 9.58
N LEU A 49 -4.27 6.86 8.77
CA LEU A 49 -2.84 6.84 8.49
C LEU A 49 -2.31 8.27 8.48
N LYS A 50 -1.31 8.56 9.31
CA LYS A 50 -0.64 9.88 9.34
C LYS A 50 0.54 9.89 8.38
N LEU A 51 0.49 10.65 7.28
CA LEU A 51 1.64 10.80 6.38
C LEU A 51 2.53 11.97 6.84
N ASN A 52 3.84 11.85 6.64
CA ASN A 52 4.72 13.02 6.67
C ASN A 52 4.59 13.79 5.33
N GLU A 53 5.12 15.01 5.28
CA GLU A 53 5.00 15.88 4.10
C GLU A 53 5.49 15.22 2.81
N SER A 54 6.68 14.60 2.83
CA SER A 54 7.25 13.91 1.67
C SER A 54 6.37 12.77 1.15
N LEU A 55 5.81 11.94 2.03
CA LEU A 55 4.89 10.87 1.63
C LEU A 55 3.54 11.42 1.17
N PHE A 56 3.09 12.54 1.75
CA PHE A 56 1.86 13.19 1.32
C PHE A 56 1.99 13.72 -0.11
N GLU A 57 3.11 14.34 -0.48
CA GLU A 57 3.36 14.74 -1.87
C GLU A 57 3.36 13.57 -2.84
N LYS A 58 4.01 12.46 -2.47
CA LYS A 58 3.99 11.22 -3.29
C LYS A 58 2.58 10.66 -3.43
N PHE A 59 1.77 10.73 -2.36
CA PHE A 59 0.37 10.34 -2.40
C PHE A 59 -0.45 11.24 -3.34
N GLU A 60 -0.24 12.54 -3.32
CA GLU A 60 -0.93 13.47 -4.22
C GLU A 60 -0.55 13.25 -5.70
N LYS A 61 0.74 12.99 -5.99
CA LYS A 61 1.17 12.58 -7.34
C LYS A 61 0.51 11.29 -7.79
N LEU A 62 0.40 10.31 -6.89
CA LEU A 62 -0.32 9.06 -7.17
C LEU A 62 -1.80 9.36 -7.46
N ARG A 63 -2.42 10.27 -6.71
CA ARG A 63 -3.80 10.71 -6.95
C ARG A 63 -3.98 11.31 -8.34
N GLU A 64 -3.08 12.18 -8.76
CA GLU A 64 -3.11 12.80 -10.10
C GLU A 64 -2.96 11.76 -11.21
N LYS A 65 -1.95 10.87 -11.10
CA LYS A 65 -1.69 9.81 -12.09
C LYS A 65 -2.84 8.80 -12.17
N THR A 66 -3.53 8.59 -11.05
CA THR A 66 -4.60 7.61 -10.98
C THR A 66 -5.96 8.16 -11.35
N SER A 67 -6.19 9.46 -11.12
CA SER A 67 -7.50 10.12 -11.14
C SER A 67 -8.50 9.50 -10.16
N LEU A 68 -8.00 8.82 -9.12
CA LEU A 68 -8.79 8.19 -8.07
C LEU A 68 -8.88 9.11 -6.86
N ASN A 69 -9.95 8.99 -6.08
CA ASN A 69 -10.04 9.65 -4.78
C ASN A 69 -9.21 8.91 -3.72
N LYS A 70 -9.05 9.53 -2.55
CA LYS A 70 -8.26 8.96 -1.45
C LYS A 70 -8.71 7.55 -1.08
N THR A 71 -10.01 7.31 -0.95
CA THR A 71 -10.56 6.02 -0.53
C THR A 71 -10.27 4.93 -1.56
N GLU A 72 -10.43 5.23 -2.83
CA GLU A 72 -10.14 4.31 -3.94
C GLU A 72 -8.67 3.92 -3.98
N ILE A 73 -7.76 4.90 -3.81
CA ILE A 73 -6.32 4.63 -3.74
C ILE A 73 -5.99 3.73 -2.56
N MET A 74 -6.54 4.00 -1.38
CA MET A 74 -6.28 3.15 -0.21
C MET A 74 -6.75 1.71 -0.44
N LYS A 75 -7.95 1.53 -1.02
CA LYS A 75 -8.47 0.20 -1.37
C LYS A 75 -7.57 -0.52 -2.37
N GLY A 76 -7.16 0.17 -3.44
CA GLY A 76 -6.24 -0.38 -4.44
C GLY A 76 -4.88 -0.77 -3.86
N LEU A 77 -4.31 0.07 -2.99
CA LEU A 77 -3.05 -0.22 -2.29
C LEU A 77 -3.15 -1.45 -1.39
N ILE A 78 -4.20 -1.55 -0.57
CA ILE A 78 -4.41 -2.70 0.34
C ILE A 78 -4.54 -3.98 -0.46
N LEU A 79 -5.31 -3.97 -1.55
CA LEU A 79 -5.51 -5.15 -2.39
C LEU A 79 -4.23 -5.54 -3.13
N GLN A 80 -3.43 -4.57 -3.58
CA GLN A 80 -2.12 -4.84 -4.17
C GLN A 80 -1.15 -5.44 -3.14
N ILE A 81 -1.10 -4.90 -1.92
CA ILE A 81 -0.28 -5.44 -0.83
C ILE A 81 -0.69 -6.90 -0.57
N ASN A 82 -1.99 -7.17 -0.54
CA ASN A 82 -2.51 -8.52 -0.36
C ASN A 82 -2.08 -9.47 -1.50
N GLU A 83 -2.16 -9.03 -2.75
CA GLU A 83 -1.71 -9.81 -3.92
C GLU A 83 -0.22 -10.13 -3.82
N ASP A 84 0.62 -9.13 -3.55
CA ASP A 84 2.08 -9.26 -3.54
C ASP A 84 2.62 -10.08 -2.35
N ILE A 85 1.88 -10.14 -1.24
CA ILE A 85 2.27 -10.90 -0.04
C ILE A 85 1.67 -12.31 -0.04
N LEU A 86 0.36 -12.45 -0.28
CA LEU A 86 -0.35 -13.72 -0.08
C LEU A 86 -0.54 -14.54 -1.36
N GLN A 87 -0.81 -13.89 -2.50
CA GLN A 87 -1.22 -14.63 -3.71
C GLN A 87 -0.07 -14.88 -4.68
N LYS A 88 0.80 -13.88 -4.89
CA LYS A 88 1.94 -13.97 -5.81
C LYS A 88 3.17 -13.33 -5.19
N PRO A 89 3.86 -14.04 -4.28
CA PRO A 89 5.05 -13.55 -3.60
C PRO A 89 6.11 -13.01 -4.59
N VAL A 90 6.20 -11.70 -4.75
CA VAL A 90 7.20 -11.10 -5.65
C VAL A 90 8.54 -11.06 -4.92
N LYS A 91 9.48 -11.96 -5.26
CA LYS A 91 10.77 -12.11 -4.55
C LYS A 91 11.49 -10.78 -4.25
N LYS A 92 11.55 -9.86 -5.21
CA LYS A 92 12.17 -8.53 -5.02
C LYS A 92 11.44 -7.71 -3.95
N ARG A 93 10.10 -7.61 -4.06
CA ARG A 93 9.29 -6.91 -3.06
C ARG A 93 9.40 -7.61 -1.71
N MET A 94 9.43 -8.94 -1.67
CA MET A 94 9.54 -9.71 -0.43
C MET A 94 10.82 -9.36 0.37
N ASN A 95 11.97 -9.25 -0.31
CA ASN A 95 13.22 -8.84 0.33
C ASN A 95 13.17 -7.40 0.87
N GLU A 96 12.47 -6.49 0.18
CA GLU A 96 12.28 -5.11 0.64
C GLU A 96 11.26 -5.05 1.79
N LEU A 97 10.20 -5.85 1.72
CA LEU A 97 9.18 -5.99 2.75
C LEU A 97 9.75 -6.60 4.03
N GLU A 98 10.66 -7.56 3.93
CA GLU A 98 11.38 -8.12 5.07
C GLU A 98 12.21 -7.06 5.79
N LYS A 99 12.86 -6.14 5.07
CA LYS A 99 13.57 -5.01 5.67
C LYS A 99 12.61 -4.06 6.40
N VAL A 100 11.44 -3.79 5.81
CA VAL A 100 10.39 -2.97 6.44
C VAL A 100 9.86 -3.65 7.70
N LEU A 101 9.61 -4.97 7.64
CA LEU A 101 9.18 -5.80 8.75
C LEU A 101 10.17 -5.72 9.92
N LEU A 102 11.46 -5.94 9.64
CA LEU A 102 12.53 -5.88 10.64
C LEU A 102 12.67 -4.48 11.26
N ALA A 103 12.54 -3.42 10.45
CA ALA A 103 12.62 -2.04 10.93
C ALA A 103 11.41 -1.63 11.79
N SER A 104 10.24 -2.25 11.58
CA SER A 104 9.02 -1.98 12.36
C SER A 104 8.92 -2.77 13.67
N ALA A 105 9.82 -3.74 13.89
CA ALA A 105 9.84 -4.62 15.06
C ALA A 105 10.78 -4.15 16.19
N GLY A 106 11.58 -3.11 15.95
CA GLY A 106 12.45 -2.45 16.94
C GLY A 106 11.86 -1.13 17.42
#